data_AF-A0A433UXR7-F1
#
_entry.id   AF-A0A433UXR7-F1
#
_cell.length_a   1.000
_cell.length_b   1.000
_cell.length_c   1.000
_cell.angle_alpha   90.00
_cell.angle_beta   90.00
_cell.angle_gamma   90.00
#
_symmetry.space_group_name_H-M   'P 1'
#
loop_
_entity.id
_entity.type
_entity.pdbx_description
1 polymer ?
#
loop_
_entity_poly.entity_id
_entity_poly.type
_entity_poly.pdbx_seq_one_letter_code
_entity_poly.pdbx_strand_id
1 'polypeptide(L)'
;MPVPQKKFMGYTTTFTGNFELDRPLYDFQVLYLLEFARTRRVKRNEAMLTTIPDSLRDAVSLPLGNEGCYFINESHPEADASIIDDNRPPKGQPGLYCQWQPIFNGRGIEWNGHEKFYKYIEWLQYIIVNFIAQWDYELNGTVTWQGETASDIGKIIVVKNQIIEPYGAEAKLKTITSPVTVPGNIWQGLYAVHLHDSHVLASWIAALHSCNELGHPETAKWIEDNLIGLYGAGINRGFQNQETGEAFIPNCYPMGAS
;
A
#
# COMPACT_ATOMS: atom_id res chain seq x y z
N MET A 1 43.39 -3.28 -2.33
CA MET A 1 42.15 -3.33 -3.14
C MET A 1 41.04 -2.75 -2.29
N PRO A 2 40.26 -1.77 -2.76
CA PRO A 2 39.10 -1.31 -2.01
C PRO A 2 38.04 -2.40 -2.01
N VAL A 3 37.61 -2.83 -0.82
CA VAL A 3 36.42 -3.67 -0.64
C VAL A 3 35.22 -2.86 -1.14
N PRO A 4 34.39 -3.37 -2.05
CA PRO A 4 33.21 -2.62 -2.48
C PRO A 4 32.27 -2.48 -1.28
N GLN A 5 32.04 -1.25 -0.83
CA GLN A 5 30.98 -0.94 0.10
C GLN A 5 29.66 -1.29 -0.58
N LYS A 6 29.03 -2.39 -0.14
CA LYS A 6 27.67 -2.75 -0.52
C LYS A 6 26.78 -1.62 -0.02
N LYS A 7 26.27 -0.81 -0.95
CA LYS A 7 25.40 0.34 -0.66
C LYS A 7 24.04 -0.20 -0.21
N PHE A 8 23.90 -0.53 1.07
CA PHE A 8 22.62 -0.95 1.66
C PHE A 8 21.70 0.27 1.76
N MET A 9 20.94 0.54 0.71
CA MET A 9 19.91 1.59 0.75
C MET A 9 18.54 1.04 1.15
N GLY A 10 18.49 -0.04 1.96
CA GLY A 10 17.31 -0.46 2.73
C GLY A 10 17.23 -1.97 2.97
N TYR A 11 16.19 -2.36 3.71
CA TYR A 11 16.04 -3.66 4.37
C TYR A 11 15.63 -4.80 3.44
N THR A 12 16.39 -5.90 3.48
CA THR A 12 16.14 -7.14 2.75
C THR A 12 15.42 -8.15 3.65
N THR A 13 14.42 -8.84 3.09
CA THR A 13 13.72 -9.94 3.77
C THR A 13 13.52 -11.09 2.79
N THR A 14 13.91 -12.28 3.22
CA THR A 14 13.68 -13.52 2.49
C THR A 14 12.59 -14.34 3.17
N PHE A 15 11.80 -15.06 2.39
CA PHE A 15 10.69 -15.87 2.87
C PHE A 15 10.88 -17.33 2.47
N THR A 16 10.49 -18.27 3.32
CA THR A 16 10.61 -19.70 3.08
C THR A 16 9.32 -20.42 3.49
N GLY A 17 8.85 -21.29 2.60
CA GLY A 17 7.55 -21.95 2.71
C GLY A 17 6.51 -21.30 1.80
N ASN A 18 5.29 -21.82 1.88
CA ASN A 18 4.12 -21.27 1.21
C ASN A 18 2.88 -21.46 2.10
N PHE A 19 1.82 -20.75 1.74
CA PHE A 19 0.49 -20.99 2.28
C PHE A 19 -0.28 -21.89 1.32
N GLU A 20 -1.07 -22.80 1.85
CA GLU A 20 -1.88 -23.76 1.10
C GLU A 20 -3.34 -23.31 1.07
N LEU A 21 -3.95 -23.48 -0.10
CA LEU A 21 -5.40 -23.34 -0.30
C LEU A 21 -6.07 -24.69 -0.10
N ASP A 22 -7.31 -24.68 0.40
CA ASP A 22 -8.16 -25.85 0.56
C ASP A 22 -8.43 -26.59 -0.77
N ARG A 23 -8.41 -25.86 -1.88
CA ARG A 23 -8.53 -26.38 -3.25
C ARG A 23 -7.77 -25.50 -4.25
N PRO A 24 -7.42 -26.02 -5.45
CA PRO A 24 -6.76 -25.21 -6.47
C PRO A 24 -7.63 -24.03 -6.94
N LEU A 25 -6.99 -22.89 -7.17
CA LEU A 25 -7.58 -21.77 -7.92
C LEU A 25 -7.89 -22.19 -9.35
N TYR A 26 -8.90 -21.55 -9.96
CA TYR A 26 -9.09 -21.63 -11.40
C TYR A 26 -7.99 -20.89 -12.15
N ASP A 27 -7.68 -21.32 -13.38
CA ASP A 27 -6.62 -20.73 -14.20
C ASP A 27 -6.75 -19.21 -14.35
N PHE A 28 -7.97 -18.69 -14.55
CA PHE A 28 -8.19 -17.25 -14.68
C PHE A 28 -7.92 -16.47 -13.38
N GLN A 29 -8.12 -17.08 -12.21
CA GLN A 29 -7.75 -16.50 -10.90
C GLN A 29 -6.25 -16.52 -10.70
N VAL A 30 -5.57 -17.62 -11.08
CA VAL A 30 -4.11 -17.72 -11.04
C VAL A 30 -3.49 -16.64 -11.94
N LEU A 31 -3.92 -16.53 -13.19
CA LEU A 31 -3.43 -15.54 -14.14
C LEU A 31 -3.66 -14.11 -13.65
N TYR A 32 -4.84 -13.81 -13.10
CA TYR A 32 -5.12 -12.50 -12.53
C TYR A 32 -4.16 -12.17 -11.38
N LEU A 33 -3.97 -13.08 -10.41
CA LEU A 33 -3.10 -12.81 -9.25
C LEU A 33 -1.62 -12.74 -9.63
N LEU A 34 -1.18 -13.50 -10.64
CA LEU A 34 0.18 -13.39 -11.18
C LEU A 34 0.43 -11.99 -11.77
N GLU A 35 -0.49 -11.49 -12.60
CA GLU A 35 -0.40 -10.13 -13.14
C GLU A 35 -0.53 -9.06 -12.06
N PHE A 36 -1.40 -9.27 -11.07
CA PHE A 36 -1.52 -8.39 -9.91
C PHE A 36 -0.19 -8.25 -9.15
N ALA A 37 0.53 -9.35 -8.94
CA ALA A 37 1.83 -9.36 -8.27
C ALA A 37 2.97 -8.79 -9.15
N ARG A 38 2.86 -8.92 -10.48
CA ARG A 38 3.86 -8.41 -11.43
C ARG A 38 3.81 -6.89 -11.59
N THR A 39 2.63 -6.30 -11.44
CA THR A 39 2.37 -4.89 -11.75
C THR A 39 2.70 -3.96 -10.59
N ARG A 40 3.23 -2.76 -10.89
CA ARG A 40 3.39 -1.70 -9.89
C ARG A 40 2.02 -1.11 -9.59
N ARG A 41 1.67 -1.08 -8.31
CA ARG A 41 0.39 -0.58 -7.82
C ARG A 41 0.45 0.93 -7.66
N VAL A 42 -0.07 1.68 -8.62
CA VAL A 42 -0.03 3.16 -8.64
C VAL A 42 -1.43 3.75 -8.70
N LYS A 43 -1.60 4.97 -8.19
CA LYS A 43 -2.88 5.69 -8.22
C LYS A 43 -3.21 6.10 -9.65
N ARG A 44 -4.42 5.72 -10.11
CA ARG A 44 -4.86 5.91 -11.50
C ARG A 44 -6.17 6.68 -11.62
N ASN A 45 -6.37 7.29 -12.79
CA ASN A 45 -7.63 7.90 -13.20
C ASN A 45 -8.61 6.82 -13.66
N GLU A 46 -9.63 6.54 -12.85
CA GLU A 46 -10.64 5.53 -13.13
C GLU A 46 -11.39 5.77 -14.44
N ALA A 47 -11.69 7.03 -14.78
CA ALA A 47 -12.43 7.35 -16.00
C ALA A 47 -11.65 6.95 -17.26
N MET A 48 -10.33 7.17 -17.27
CA MET A 48 -9.46 6.73 -18.36
C MET A 48 -9.36 5.20 -18.43
N LEU A 49 -9.37 4.52 -17.28
CA LEU A 49 -9.31 3.06 -17.26
C LEU A 49 -10.57 2.40 -17.83
N THR A 50 -11.72 3.07 -17.84
CA THR A 50 -12.95 2.51 -18.42
C THR A 50 -12.86 2.23 -19.92
N THR A 51 -11.93 2.89 -20.63
CA THR A 51 -11.72 2.69 -22.07
C THR A 51 -10.62 1.67 -22.37
N ILE A 52 -9.91 1.17 -21.35
CA ILE A 52 -8.81 0.22 -21.50
C ILE A 52 -9.32 -1.19 -21.15
N PRO A 53 -9.23 -2.16 -22.08
CA PRO A 53 -9.67 -3.53 -21.80
C PRO A 53 -8.79 -4.18 -20.74
N ASP A 54 -9.38 -4.96 -19.84
CA ASP A 54 -8.67 -5.73 -18.82
C ASP A 54 -9.34 -7.11 -18.64
N SER A 55 -9.12 -7.98 -19.63
CA SER A 55 -9.83 -9.26 -19.75
C SER A 55 -9.60 -10.19 -18.56
N LEU A 56 -8.43 -10.14 -17.91
CA LEU A 56 -8.13 -10.96 -16.74
C LEU A 56 -8.88 -10.45 -15.50
N ARG A 57 -8.95 -9.12 -15.30
CA ARG A 57 -9.81 -8.52 -14.26
C ARG A 57 -11.28 -8.85 -14.48
N ASP A 58 -11.76 -8.74 -15.73
CA ASP A 58 -13.13 -9.05 -16.09
C ASP A 58 -13.46 -10.55 -15.85
N ALA A 59 -12.52 -11.46 -16.13
CA ALA A 59 -12.69 -12.89 -15.91
C ALA A 59 -12.91 -13.26 -14.42
N VAL A 60 -12.31 -12.50 -13.49
CA VAL A 60 -12.54 -12.66 -12.04
C VAL A 60 -13.69 -11.78 -11.51
N SER A 61 -14.43 -11.11 -12.39
CA SER A 61 -15.60 -10.28 -12.06
C SER A 61 -15.31 -9.15 -11.06
N LEU A 62 -14.08 -8.61 -11.07
CA LEU A 62 -13.71 -7.49 -10.21
C LEU A 62 -14.05 -6.16 -10.89
N PRO A 63 -14.52 -5.13 -10.17
CA PRO A 63 -14.59 -3.77 -10.70
C PRO A 63 -13.17 -3.20 -10.91
N LEU A 64 -13.03 -2.01 -11.51
CA LEU A 64 -11.74 -1.29 -11.52
C LEU A 64 -11.24 -0.97 -10.10
N GLY A 65 -12.18 -0.72 -9.19
CA GLY A 65 -11.92 -0.31 -7.82
C GLY A 65 -11.41 1.13 -7.70
N ASN A 66 -11.37 1.63 -6.46
CA ASN A 66 -10.93 3.01 -6.19
C ASN A 66 -9.52 3.24 -6.72
N GLU A 67 -9.32 4.34 -7.45
CA GLU A 67 -8.05 4.75 -8.05
C GLU A 67 -7.42 3.65 -8.95
N GLY A 68 -8.25 2.77 -9.54
CA GLY A 68 -7.82 1.67 -10.40
C GLY A 68 -7.19 0.50 -9.64
N CYS A 69 -7.54 0.28 -8.37
CA CYS A 69 -6.86 -0.68 -7.52
C CYS A 69 -6.86 -2.14 -8.01
N TYR A 70 -7.74 -2.54 -8.91
CA TYR A 70 -7.76 -3.90 -9.50
C TYR A 70 -7.35 -3.93 -10.98
N PHE A 71 -6.92 -2.81 -11.55
CA PHE A 71 -6.36 -2.79 -12.89
C PHE A 71 -5.01 -3.52 -12.93
N ILE A 72 -4.80 -4.34 -13.96
CA ILE A 72 -3.57 -5.12 -14.16
C ILE A 72 -3.03 -5.09 -15.60
N ASN A 73 -3.77 -4.54 -16.57
CA ASN A 73 -3.32 -4.50 -17.96
C ASN A 73 -2.30 -3.38 -18.26
N GLU A 74 -1.16 -3.41 -17.57
CA GLU A 74 -0.03 -2.48 -17.74
C GLU A 74 0.65 -2.59 -19.12
N SER A 75 0.35 -3.65 -19.88
CA SER A 75 0.88 -3.83 -21.25
C SER A 75 0.14 -3.01 -22.31
N HIS A 76 -1.02 -2.45 -21.97
CA HIS A 76 -1.78 -1.63 -22.91
C HIS A 76 -1.05 -0.31 -23.18
N PRO A 77 -0.93 0.15 -24.45
CA PRO A 77 -0.18 1.37 -24.77
C PRO A 77 -0.65 2.65 -24.06
N GLU A 78 -1.93 2.69 -23.67
CA GLU A 78 -2.54 3.83 -22.99
C GLU A 78 -2.55 3.72 -21.45
N ALA A 79 -2.03 2.62 -20.88
CA ALA A 79 -2.06 2.39 -19.43
C ALA A 79 -1.31 3.49 -18.65
N ASP A 80 -0.15 3.92 -19.15
CA ASP A 80 0.67 4.95 -18.49
C ASP A 80 -0.04 6.31 -18.43
N ALA A 81 -0.85 6.64 -19.44
CA ALA A 81 -1.60 7.88 -19.47
C ALA A 81 -2.65 7.97 -18.35
N SER A 82 -3.02 6.83 -17.75
CA SER A 82 -3.96 6.79 -16.63
C SER A 82 -3.30 7.08 -15.28
N ILE A 83 -1.97 7.18 -15.17
CA ILE A 83 -1.27 7.37 -13.89
C ILE A 83 -1.47 8.80 -13.40
N ILE A 84 -1.99 8.95 -12.18
CA ILE A 84 -2.12 10.25 -11.50
C ILE A 84 -0.92 10.49 -10.58
N ASP A 85 -0.51 9.47 -9.84
CA ASP A 85 0.61 9.54 -8.91
C ASP A 85 1.30 8.17 -8.88
N ASP A 86 2.50 8.11 -9.46
CA ASP A 86 3.26 6.88 -9.56
C ASP A 86 3.90 6.47 -8.22
N ASN A 87 4.05 7.42 -7.29
CA ASN A 87 4.68 7.20 -5.99
C ASN A 87 3.67 6.85 -4.89
N ARG A 88 2.38 6.83 -5.20
CA ARG A 88 1.32 6.41 -4.26
C ARG A 88 0.52 5.23 -4.77
N PRO A 89 0.25 4.25 -3.90
CA PRO A 89 -0.64 3.17 -4.25
C PRO A 89 -2.08 3.65 -4.32
N PRO A 90 -2.96 2.93 -5.04
CA PRO A 90 -4.39 3.13 -4.97
C PRO A 90 -4.89 3.07 -3.52
N LYS A 91 -5.88 3.90 -3.21
CA LYS A 91 -6.54 3.92 -1.90
C LYS A 91 -6.97 2.53 -1.46
N GLY A 92 -6.57 2.15 -0.25
CA GLY A 92 -6.85 0.82 0.30
C GLY A 92 -5.77 -0.23 0.06
N GLN A 93 -4.75 0.07 -0.76
CA GLN A 93 -3.64 -0.85 -0.97
C GLN A 93 -2.45 -0.58 -0.04
N PRO A 94 -1.77 -1.63 0.45
CA PRO A 94 -0.63 -1.47 1.34
C PRO A 94 0.52 -0.64 0.77
N GLY A 95 0.89 -0.83 -0.48
CA GLY A 95 2.07 -0.20 -1.07
C GLY A 95 2.11 -0.34 -2.58
N LEU A 96 3.26 -0.04 -3.18
CA LEU A 96 3.43 -0.06 -4.64
C LEU A 96 3.71 -1.46 -5.22
N TYR A 97 4.11 -2.42 -4.39
CA TYR A 97 4.53 -3.75 -4.85
C TYR A 97 3.97 -4.82 -3.94
N CYS A 98 3.11 -5.69 -4.47
CA CYS A 98 2.65 -6.91 -3.82
C CYS A 98 3.50 -8.07 -4.33
N GLN A 99 4.18 -8.78 -3.45
CA GLN A 99 5.10 -9.86 -3.84
C GLN A 99 4.63 -11.23 -3.37
N TRP A 100 3.39 -11.31 -2.89
CA TRP A 100 2.66 -12.56 -2.76
C TRP A 100 2.02 -12.90 -4.10
N GLN A 101 2.23 -14.12 -4.57
CA GLN A 101 1.70 -14.63 -5.83
C GLN A 101 1.13 -16.03 -5.63
N PRO A 102 0.25 -16.53 -6.51
CA PRO A 102 -0.15 -17.92 -6.48
C PRO A 102 1.02 -18.82 -6.88
N ILE A 103 1.07 -20.02 -6.30
CA ILE A 103 1.91 -21.10 -6.79
C ILE A 103 1.42 -21.49 -8.18
N PHE A 104 2.32 -21.90 -9.08
CA PHE A 104 2.00 -22.25 -10.47
C PHE A 104 0.85 -23.26 -10.63
N ASN A 105 0.69 -24.20 -9.69
CA ASN A 105 -0.38 -25.20 -9.71
C ASN A 105 -1.70 -24.71 -9.07
N GLY A 106 -1.79 -23.43 -8.69
CA GLY A 106 -2.96 -22.81 -8.07
C GLY A 106 -3.26 -23.28 -6.64
N ARG A 107 -2.41 -24.08 -6.00
CA ARG A 107 -2.70 -24.72 -4.69
C ARG A 107 -2.30 -23.88 -3.48
N GLY A 108 -1.79 -22.68 -3.68
CA GLY A 108 -1.26 -21.89 -2.58
C GLY A 108 -0.79 -20.51 -2.98
N ILE A 109 -0.30 -19.77 -1.99
CA ILE A 109 0.29 -18.44 -2.14
C ILE A 109 1.74 -18.49 -1.63
N GLU A 110 2.67 -17.93 -2.39
CA GLU A 110 4.10 -17.89 -2.08
C GLU A 110 4.69 -16.51 -2.34
N TRP A 111 5.87 -16.27 -1.76
CA TRP A 111 6.66 -15.08 -2.10
C TRP A 111 7.31 -15.28 -3.46
N ASN A 112 7.21 -14.28 -4.34
CA ASN A 112 7.73 -14.36 -5.71
C ASN A 112 9.27 -14.27 -5.82
N GLY A 113 9.98 -14.18 -4.69
CA GLY A 113 11.45 -14.14 -4.65
C GLY A 113 12.07 -12.76 -4.91
N HIS A 114 11.26 -11.73 -5.18
CA HIS A 114 11.77 -10.38 -5.43
C HIS A 114 11.97 -9.60 -4.13
N GLU A 115 12.98 -8.73 -4.12
CA GLU A 115 13.24 -7.78 -3.05
C GLU A 115 13.12 -6.33 -3.56
N LYS A 116 12.74 -5.37 -2.72
CA LYS A 116 12.44 -5.49 -1.28
C LYS A 116 10.95 -5.64 -1.03
N PHE A 117 10.57 -6.45 -0.02
CA PHE A 117 9.17 -6.68 0.32
C PHE A 117 8.71 -5.96 1.57
N TYR A 118 8.38 -4.68 1.43
CA TYR A 118 7.75 -3.92 2.50
C TYR A 118 6.28 -4.28 2.67
N LYS A 119 5.77 -4.19 3.91
CA LYS A 119 4.35 -4.40 4.25
C LYS A 119 3.83 -5.79 3.85
N TYR A 120 4.69 -6.80 3.96
CA TYR A 120 4.38 -8.18 3.56
C TYR A 120 3.19 -8.75 4.34
N ILE A 121 2.99 -8.39 5.61
CA ILE A 121 1.82 -8.83 6.39
C ILE A 121 0.54 -8.18 5.86
N GLU A 122 0.58 -6.89 5.61
CA GLU A 122 -0.58 -6.13 5.15
C GLU A 122 -0.95 -6.51 3.72
N TRP A 123 0.03 -6.82 2.87
CA TRP A 123 -0.21 -7.41 1.55
C TRP A 123 -0.83 -8.79 1.62
N LEU A 124 -0.38 -9.67 2.53
CA LEU A 124 -0.99 -10.98 2.69
C LEU A 124 -2.45 -10.83 3.13
N GLN A 125 -2.71 -9.97 4.12
CA GLN A 125 -4.06 -9.65 4.58
C GLN A 125 -4.91 -9.08 3.43
N TYR A 126 -4.34 -8.22 2.58
CA TYR A 126 -5.03 -7.67 1.42
C TYR A 126 -5.45 -8.77 0.44
N ILE A 127 -4.54 -9.70 0.08
CA ILE A 127 -4.83 -10.84 -0.78
C ILE A 127 -5.96 -11.70 -0.19
N ILE A 128 -5.88 -12.00 1.11
CA ILE A 128 -6.88 -12.81 1.79
C ILE A 128 -8.26 -12.15 1.72
N VAL A 129 -8.37 -10.86 2.10
CA VAL A 129 -9.67 -10.18 2.23
C VAL A 129 -10.30 -9.86 0.88
N ASN A 130 -9.49 -9.47 -0.11
CA ASN A 130 -9.99 -8.96 -1.40
C ASN A 130 -10.15 -10.05 -2.47
N PHE A 131 -9.44 -11.17 -2.35
CA PHE A 131 -9.46 -12.22 -3.37
C PHE A 131 -9.85 -13.56 -2.78
N ILE A 132 -9.04 -14.11 -1.86
CA ILE A 132 -9.23 -15.49 -1.38
C ILE A 132 -10.58 -15.68 -0.70
N ALA A 133 -10.93 -14.82 0.26
CA ALA A 133 -12.21 -14.87 0.95
C ALA A 133 -13.39 -14.52 0.03
N GLN A 134 -13.21 -13.59 -0.92
CA GLN A 134 -14.27 -13.21 -1.88
C GLN A 134 -14.58 -14.33 -2.88
N TRP A 135 -13.58 -15.18 -3.17
CA TRP A 135 -13.74 -16.36 -4.01
C TRP A 135 -14.10 -17.63 -3.22
N ASP A 136 -14.39 -17.51 -1.92
CA ASP A 136 -14.78 -18.61 -1.03
C ASP A 136 -13.72 -19.69 -0.84
N TYR A 137 -12.43 -19.31 -0.83
CA TYR A 137 -11.31 -20.21 -0.54
C TYR A 137 -10.82 -20.05 0.89
N GLU A 138 -10.15 -21.08 1.41
CA GLU A 138 -9.49 -21.05 2.72
C GLU A 138 -7.98 -21.16 2.56
N LEU A 139 -7.23 -20.20 3.12
CA LEU A 139 -5.78 -20.18 3.17
C LEU A 139 -5.28 -20.58 4.55
N ASN A 140 -4.31 -21.48 4.59
CA ASN A 140 -3.65 -21.95 5.81
C ASN A 140 -2.14 -22.09 5.59
N GLY A 141 -1.35 -22.11 6.66
CA GLY A 141 0.05 -22.52 6.58
C GLY A 141 0.97 -21.63 7.38
N THR A 142 2.27 -21.89 7.22
CA THR A 142 3.33 -21.15 7.91
C THR A 142 4.43 -20.82 6.95
N VAL A 143 4.76 -19.53 6.87
CA VAL A 143 5.93 -19.02 6.14
C VAL A 143 6.89 -18.43 7.15
N THR A 144 8.15 -18.81 7.10
CA THR A 144 9.21 -18.17 7.91
C THR A 144 9.85 -17.04 7.13
N TRP A 145 10.27 -15.98 7.80
CA TRP A 145 11.02 -14.89 7.19
C TRP A 145 12.32 -14.63 7.93
N GLN A 146 13.31 -14.15 7.18
CA GLN A 146 14.65 -13.82 7.64
C GLN A 146 15.05 -12.45 7.07
N GLY A 147 15.29 -11.50 7.97
CA GLY A 147 15.82 -10.17 7.69
C GLY A 147 17.34 -10.17 7.56
N GLU A 148 17.97 -9.03 7.83
CA GLU A 148 19.40 -8.82 7.55
C GLU A 148 20.35 -9.48 8.57
N THR A 149 19.85 -9.81 9.77
CA THR A 149 20.67 -10.40 10.85
C THR A 149 20.12 -11.75 11.28
N ALA A 150 20.97 -12.67 11.75
CA ALA A 150 20.55 -14.03 12.12
C ALA A 150 19.46 -14.10 13.21
N SER A 151 19.32 -13.07 14.05
CA SER A 151 18.26 -12.96 15.05
C SER A 151 16.98 -12.29 14.55
N ASP A 152 17.06 -11.64 13.40
CA ASP A 152 15.96 -10.92 12.77
C ASP A 152 15.17 -11.89 11.91
N ILE A 153 14.41 -12.73 12.60
CA ILE A 153 13.63 -13.82 12.04
C ILE A 153 12.24 -13.80 12.62
N GLY A 154 11.30 -14.38 11.89
CA GLY A 154 9.96 -14.58 12.41
C GLY A 154 9.15 -15.55 11.56
N LYS A 155 7.88 -15.67 11.92
CA LYS A 155 6.93 -16.51 11.22
C LYS A 155 5.68 -15.72 10.87
N ILE A 156 5.04 -16.17 9.82
CA ILE A 156 3.69 -15.76 9.42
C ILE A 156 2.86 -17.02 9.46
N ILE A 157 1.85 -17.06 10.32
CA ILE A 157 0.99 -18.22 10.47
C ILE A 157 -0.42 -17.79 10.08
N VAL A 158 -0.99 -18.48 9.10
CA VAL A 158 -2.37 -18.30 8.66
C VAL A 158 -3.18 -19.52 9.03
N VAL A 159 -4.32 -19.30 9.67
CA VAL A 159 -5.32 -20.33 9.97
C VAL A 159 -6.68 -19.81 9.55
N LYS A 160 -7.35 -20.51 8.64
CA LYS A 160 -8.69 -20.17 8.14
C LYS A 160 -8.83 -18.71 7.72
N ASN A 161 -7.96 -18.25 6.81
CA ASN A 161 -7.93 -16.85 6.34
C ASN A 161 -7.60 -15.81 7.43
N GLN A 162 -7.10 -16.21 8.60
CA GLN A 162 -6.69 -15.29 9.65
C GLN A 162 -5.19 -15.41 9.89
N ILE A 163 -4.48 -14.29 9.79
CA ILE A 163 -3.07 -14.21 10.17
C ILE A 163 -3.02 -14.14 11.72
N ILE A 164 -2.66 -15.26 12.35
CA ILE A 164 -2.55 -15.37 13.81
C ILE A 164 -1.17 -14.97 14.34
N GLU A 165 -0.15 -15.07 13.49
CA GLU A 165 1.20 -14.58 13.77
C GLU A 165 1.72 -13.81 12.54
N PRO A 166 2.25 -12.59 12.69
CA PRO A 166 2.34 -11.81 13.94
C PRO A 166 0.96 -11.36 14.44
N TYR A 167 0.81 -11.24 15.75
CA TYR A 167 -0.44 -10.76 16.38
C TYR A 167 -0.81 -9.36 15.88
N GLY A 168 -2.11 -9.11 15.69
CA GLY A 168 -2.64 -7.81 15.27
C GLY A 168 -2.49 -7.51 13.77
N ALA A 169 -2.26 -8.52 12.93
CA ALA A 169 -2.12 -8.37 11.48
C ALA A 169 -3.30 -7.63 10.80
N GLU A 170 -4.53 -7.92 11.21
CA GLU A 170 -5.72 -7.25 10.68
C GLU A 170 -5.70 -5.73 10.95
N ALA A 171 -5.30 -5.35 12.17
CA ALA A 171 -5.18 -3.95 12.55
C ALA A 171 -4.07 -3.24 11.76
N LYS A 172 -3.01 -3.94 11.34
CA LYS A 172 -1.93 -3.36 10.52
C LYS A 172 -2.46 -2.89 9.17
N LEU A 173 -3.20 -3.74 8.43
CA LEU A 173 -3.77 -3.36 7.13
C LEU A 173 -4.68 -2.13 7.26
N LYS A 174 -5.59 -2.13 8.24
CA LYS A 174 -6.47 -1.00 8.51
C LYS A 174 -5.66 0.27 8.82
N THR A 175 -4.61 0.15 9.63
CA THR A 175 -3.76 1.28 10.02
C THR A 175 -3.06 1.89 8.82
N ILE A 176 -2.46 1.10 7.94
CA ILE A 176 -1.68 1.65 6.83
C ILE A 176 -2.54 2.19 5.68
N THR A 177 -3.82 1.78 5.60
CA THR A 177 -4.75 2.18 4.53
C THR A 177 -5.73 3.28 4.94
N SER A 178 -5.90 3.51 6.24
CA SER A 178 -6.76 4.59 6.75
C SER A 178 -5.99 5.91 6.86
N PRO A 179 -6.63 7.08 6.71
CA PRO A 179 -6.04 8.37 7.06
C PRO A 179 -5.58 8.44 8.53
N VAL A 180 -4.70 9.39 8.83
CA VAL A 180 -4.36 9.77 10.20
C VAL A 180 -5.49 10.61 10.78
N THR A 181 -6.16 10.12 11.81
CA THR A 181 -7.13 10.91 12.56
C THR A 181 -6.42 11.98 13.40
N VAL A 182 -6.82 13.23 13.27
CA VAL A 182 -6.28 14.38 14.01
C VAL A 182 -7.41 15.25 14.58
N PRO A 183 -7.18 15.98 15.68
CA PRO A 183 -8.15 16.93 16.21
C PRO A 183 -8.53 18.01 15.17
N GLY A 184 -9.75 18.53 15.24
CA GLY A 184 -10.31 19.38 14.20
C GLY A 184 -9.55 20.68 13.95
N ASN A 185 -9.01 21.32 15.00
CA ASN A 185 -8.13 22.49 14.88
C ASN A 185 -6.82 22.18 14.14
N ILE A 186 -6.26 20.99 14.35
CA ILE A 186 -5.06 20.51 13.64
C ILE A 186 -5.40 20.21 12.17
N TRP A 187 -6.54 19.56 11.94
CA TRP A 187 -7.01 19.29 10.58
C TRP A 187 -7.20 20.58 9.79
N GLN A 188 -7.83 21.60 10.39
CA GLN A 188 -8.05 22.91 9.76
C GLN A 188 -6.73 23.58 9.38
N GLY A 189 -5.72 23.57 10.25
CA GLY A 189 -4.41 24.14 9.92
C GLY A 189 -3.70 23.39 8.79
N LEU A 190 -3.70 22.05 8.83
CA LEU A 190 -3.11 21.24 7.76
C LEU A 190 -3.85 21.46 6.42
N TYR A 191 -5.17 21.58 6.46
CA TYR A 191 -6.00 21.82 5.29
C TYR A 191 -5.82 23.25 4.74
N ALA A 192 -5.66 24.26 5.61
CA ALA A 192 -5.35 25.63 5.20
C ALA A 192 -4.01 25.71 4.46
N VAL A 193 -2.97 25.03 4.96
CA VAL A 193 -1.68 24.92 4.24
C VAL A 193 -1.88 24.19 2.91
N HIS A 194 -2.64 23.09 2.89
CA HIS A 194 -2.92 22.34 1.66
C HIS A 194 -3.58 23.20 0.57
N LEU A 195 -4.54 24.04 0.94
CA LEU A 195 -5.23 24.95 0.02
C LEU A 195 -4.36 26.12 -0.42
N HIS A 196 -3.45 26.58 0.46
CA HIS A 196 -2.54 27.68 0.16
C HIS A 196 -1.41 27.24 -0.80
N ASP A 197 -0.69 26.17 -0.44
CA ASP A 197 0.28 25.47 -1.28
C ASP A 197 0.51 24.04 -0.75
N SER A 198 -0.01 23.04 -1.48
CA SER A 198 0.07 21.65 -1.07
C SER A 198 1.49 21.08 -1.05
N HIS A 199 2.44 21.64 -1.80
CA HIS A 199 3.82 21.15 -1.86
C HIS A 199 4.59 21.45 -0.58
N VAL A 200 4.19 22.52 0.13
CA VAL A 200 4.78 22.91 1.41
C VAL A 200 4.67 21.79 2.44
N LEU A 201 3.60 21.00 2.40
CA LEU A 201 3.40 19.86 3.30
C LEU A 201 4.46 18.76 3.12
N ALA A 202 5.18 18.71 1.98
CA ALA A 202 6.28 17.77 1.77
C ALA A 202 7.52 18.11 2.64
N SER A 203 7.66 19.37 3.06
CA SER A 203 8.77 19.86 3.88
C SER A 203 8.22 20.30 5.24
N TRP A 204 8.51 19.54 6.30
CA TRP A 204 7.99 19.86 7.62
C TRP A 204 8.37 21.27 8.08
N ILE A 205 9.60 21.73 7.80
CA ILE A 205 10.04 23.10 8.13
C ILE A 205 9.16 24.13 7.44
N ALA A 206 8.89 23.94 6.14
CA ALA A 206 8.04 24.86 5.38
C ALA A 206 6.59 24.80 5.87
N ALA A 207 6.09 23.61 6.21
CA ALA A 207 4.76 23.41 6.78
C ALA A 207 4.60 24.13 8.13
N LEU A 208 5.61 24.06 9.02
CA LEU A 208 5.62 24.80 10.29
C LEU A 208 5.51 26.31 10.07
N HIS A 209 6.30 26.84 9.14
CA HIS A 209 6.29 28.28 8.82
C HIS A 209 4.92 28.69 8.26
N SER A 210 4.40 27.95 7.28
CA SER A 210 3.11 28.24 6.68
C SER A 210 1.95 28.12 7.68
N CYS A 211 1.99 27.14 8.60
CA CYS A 211 1.02 27.06 9.68
C CYS A 211 1.03 28.33 10.55
N ASN A 212 2.20 28.84 10.92
CA ASN A 212 2.30 30.06 11.73
C ASN A 212 1.82 31.30 10.97
N GLU A 213 2.18 31.44 9.70
CA GLU A 213 1.75 32.55 8.84
C GLU A 213 0.23 32.57 8.63
N LEU A 214 -0.38 31.40 8.50
CA LEU A 214 -1.83 31.25 8.34
C LEU A 214 -2.61 31.30 9.68
N GLY A 215 -1.94 31.51 10.81
CA GLY A 215 -2.59 31.65 12.12
C GLY A 215 -2.95 30.32 12.81
N HIS A 216 -2.24 29.23 12.51
CA HIS A 216 -2.43 27.90 13.07
C HIS A 216 -1.21 27.39 13.88
N PRO A 217 -0.75 28.10 14.94
CA PRO A 217 0.45 27.72 15.70
C PRO A 217 0.32 26.39 16.44
N GLU A 218 -0.90 26.00 16.83
CA GLU A 218 -1.15 24.68 17.44
C GLU A 218 -0.92 23.53 16.44
N THR A 219 -1.21 23.77 15.16
CA THR A 219 -0.91 22.81 14.08
C THR A 219 0.59 22.70 13.87
N ALA A 220 1.31 23.82 13.86
CA ALA A 220 2.78 23.81 13.78
C ALA A 220 3.37 22.97 14.94
N LYS A 221 2.95 23.24 16.17
CA LYS A 221 3.40 22.47 17.33
C LYS A 221 3.08 20.98 17.20
N TRP A 222 1.89 20.64 16.73
CA TRP A 222 1.51 19.24 16.52
C TRP A 222 2.40 18.54 15.48
N ILE A 223 2.74 19.21 14.37
CA ILE A 223 3.65 18.67 13.34
C ILE A 223 5.02 18.36 13.95
N GLU A 224 5.58 19.29 14.73
CA GLU A 224 6.86 19.11 15.40
C GLU A 224 6.85 17.92 16.36
N ASP A 225 5.81 17.82 17.19
CA ASP A 225 5.64 16.75 18.16
C ASP A 225 5.36 15.37 17.49
N ASN A 226 4.98 15.34 16.20
CA ASN A 226 4.55 14.13 15.48
C ASN A 226 5.32 13.84 14.19
N LEU A 227 6.50 14.44 14.00
CA LEU A 227 7.24 14.43 12.74
C LEU A 227 7.47 13.02 12.15
N ILE A 228 8.06 12.12 12.95
CA ILE A 228 8.45 10.76 12.52
C ILE A 228 7.26 9.78 12.58
N GLY A 229 6.17 10.17 13.26
CA GLY A 229 4.99 9.33 13.47
C GLY A 229 3.80 9.73 12.61
N LEU A 230 2.88 10.47 13.20
CA LEU A 230 1.58 10.76 12.60
C LEU A 230 1.68 11.72 11.41
N TYR A 231 2.55 12.72 11.46
CA TYR A 231 2.68 13.68 10.35
C TYR A 231 3.16 12.99 9.08
N GLY A 232 4.32 12.31 9.13
CA GLY A 232 4.85 11.58 7.96
C GLY A 232 3.90 10.51 7.44
N ALA A 233 3.17 9.83 8.33
CA ALA A 233 2.13 8.89 7.92
C ALA A 233 1.01 9.61 7.16
N GLY A 234 0.53 10.75 7.66
CA GLY A 234 -0.59 11.49 7.07
C GLY A 234 -0.25 12.19 5.76
N ILE A 235 1.02 12.56 5.52
CA ILE A 235 1.49 12.96 4.19
C ILE A 235 1.26 11.88 3.15
N ASN A 236 1.35 10.60 3.54
CA ASN A 236 1.19 9.47 2.62
C ASN A 236 -0.27 8.97 2.54
N ARG A 237 -0.94 8.82 3.68
CA ARG A 237 -2.29 8.20 3.78
C ARG A 237 -3.44 9.19 3.98
N GLY A 238 -3.13 10.48 4.08
CA GLY A 238 -4.09 11.56 4.34
C GLY A 238 -4.34 11.82 5.82
N PHE A 239 -5.06 12.92 6.07
CA PHE A 239 -5.51 13.34 7.40
C PHE A 239 -7.04 13.35 7.44
N GLN A 240 -7.61 12.88 8.54
CA GLN A 240 -9.03 12.88 8.82
C GLN A 240 -9.34 13.69 10.07
N ASN A 241 -10.32 14.57 9.98
CA ASN A 241 -10.88 15.34 11.07
C ASN A 241 -11.63 14.40 12.02
N GLN A 242 -11.24 14.38 13.29
CA GLN A 242 -11.82 13.48 14.29
C GLN A 242 -13.30 13.78 14.58
N GLU A 243 -13.70 15.04 14.50
CA GLU A 243 -15.05 15.50 14.85
C GLU A 243 -16.02 15.44 13.67
N THR A 244 -15.57 15.82 12.47
CA THR A 244 -16.43 15.88 11.27
C THR A 244 -16.32 14.63 10.39
N GLY A 245 -15.23 13.87 10.50
CA GLY A 245 -14.91 12.74 9.63
C GLY A 245 -14.39 13.14 8.24
N GLU A 246 -14.33 14.45 7.93
CA GLU A 246 -13.77 14.97 6.69
C GLU A 246 -12.30 14.56 6.53
N ALA A 247 -11.87 14.23 5.33
CA ALA A 247 -10.50 13.80 5.08
C ALA A 247 -9.95 14.37 3.77
N PHE A 248 -8.64 14.61 3.76
CA PHE A 248 -7.91 14.96 2.54
C PHE A 248 -6.57 14.22 2.50
N ILE A 249 -6.08 13.97 1.29
CA ILE A 249 -4.75 13.41 1.06
C ILE A 249 -3.88 14.55 0.50
N PRO A 250 -2.80 14.96 1.19
CA PRO A 250 -1.93 16.03 0.72
C PRO A 250 -1.40 15.78 -0.70
N ASN A 251 -1.49 16.76 -1.60
CA ASN A 251 -0.88 16.66 -2.93
C ASN A 251 0.54 17.24 -2.91
N CYS A 252 1.47 16.52 -2.27
CA CYS A 252 2.80 17.04 -1.94
C CYS A 252 3.85 16.87 -3.05
N TYR A 253 3.62 15.93 -3.96
CA TYR A 253 4.56 15.61 -5.03
C TYR A 253 4.04 16.21 -6.32
N PRO A 254 4.88 16.91 -7.10
CA PRO A 254 4.45 17.37 -8.42
C PRO A 254 3.98 16.16 -9.22
N MET A 255 2.79 16.25 -9.84
CA MET A 255 2.42 15.32 -10.90
C MET A 255 3.57 15.32 -11.89
N GLY A 256 4.23 14.18 -12.06
CA GLY A 256 5.40 14.08 -12.91
C GLY A 256 5.08 14.72 -14.26
N ALA A 257 5.78 15.82 -14.57
CA ALA A 257 5.89 16.26 -15.95
C ALA A 257 6.65 15.13 -16.65
N SER A 258 5.90 14.32 -17.40
CA SER A 258 6.42 13.43 -18.45
C SER A 258 7.37 14.19 -19.36
#